data_AF-A0A914CVN8-F1
#
_entry.id   AF-A0A914CVN8-F1
#
_cell.length_a   1.000
_cell.length_b   1.000
_cell.length_c   1.000
_cell.angle_alpha   90.00
_cell.angle_beta   90.00
_cell.angle_gamma   90.00
#
_symmetry.space_group_name_H-M   'P 1'
#
loop_
_entity.id
_entity.type
_entity.pdbx_description
1 polymer ?
#
loop_
_entity_poly.entity_id
_entity_poly.type
_entity_poly.pdbx_seq_one_letter_code
_entity_poly.pdbx_strand_id
1 'polypeptide(L)' 'KGITVYESCREINEVFGDGTIGQKTCYEWFNRFKSGDTSLGDKEGDYPPED' A
#
# COMPACT_ATOMS: atom_id res chain seq x y z
N LYS A 1 -0.12 -21.26 -1.63
CA LYS A 1 -1.03 -20.44 -0.79
C LYS A 1 -0.36 -19.09 -0.62
N GLY A 2 -0.98 -18.00 -1.08
CA GLY A 2 -0.40 -16.66 -0.95
C GLY A 2 -0.68 -16.06 0.43
N ILE A 3 0.12 -15.07 0.83
CA ILE A 3 -0.15 -14.26 2.03
C ILE A 3 -1.36 -13.36 1.79
N THR A 4 -2.17 -13.17 2.83
CA THR A 4 -3.30 -12.24 2.78
C THR A 4 -2.81 -10.79 2.91
N VAL A 5 -3.66 -9.84 2.52
CA VAL A 5 -3.40 -8.41 2.73
C VAL A 5 -3.12 -8.16 4.21
N TYR A 6 -3.98 -8.67 5.11
CA TYR A 6 -3.85 -8.49 6.55
C TYR A 6 -2.52 -8.99 7.11
N GLU A 7 -2.10 -10.21 6.73
CA GLU A 7 -0.81 -10.77 7.15
C GLU A 7 0.34 -9.88 6.69
N SER A 8 0.29 -9.40 5.45
CA SER A 8 1.33 -8.53 4.89
C SER A 8 1.41 -7.18 5.58
N CYS A 9 0.27 -6.54 5.88
CA CYS A 9 0.27 -5.28 6.62
C CYS A 9 0.81 -5.46 8.04
N ARG A 10 0.51 -6.60 8.68
CA ARG A 10 1.02 -6.92 10.03
C ARG A 10 2.53 -7.10 10.00
N GLU A 11 3.06 -7.87 9.05
CA GLU A 11 4.51 -8.07 8.91
C GLU A 11 5.26 -6.76 8.64
N ILE A 12 4.70 -5.87 7.82
CA ILE A 12 5.28 -4.54 7.59
C ILE A 12 5.31 -3.73 8.89
N ASN A 13 4.21 -3.67 9.63
CA ASN A 13 4.17 -2.94 10.90
C ASN A 13 5.05 -3.58 11.98
N GLU A 14 5.24 -4.91 11.96
CA GLU A 14 6.11 -5.60 12.90
C GLU A 14 7.59 -5.28 12.66
N VAL A 15 8.01 -5.17 11.39
CA VAL A 15 9.41 -4.90 11.01
C VAL A 15 9.75 -3.41 11.08
N PHE A 16 8.82 -2.54 10.66
CA PHE A 16 9.09 -1.10 10.50
C PHE A 16 8.49 -0.24 11.63
N GLY A 17 7.65 -0.82 12.49
CA GLY A 17 7.01 -0.15 13.61
C GLY A 17 5.49 -0.09 13.47
N ASP A 18 4.78 -0.18 14.60
CA ASP A 18 3.32 -0.15 14.62
C ASP A 18 2.79 1.15 14.00
N GLY A 19 1.78 1.02 13.14
CA GLY A 19 1.20 2.16 12.42
C GLY A 19 1.99 2.67 11.21
N THR A 20 3.09 2.01 10.80
CA THR A 20 3.84 2.37 9.58
C THR A 20 2.94 2.42 8.34
N ILE A 21 2.06 1.43 8.20
CA ILE A 21 1.06 1.38 7.13
C ILE A 21 -0.33 1.08 7.67
N GLY A 22 -1.31 1.85 7.20
CA GLY A 22 -2.72 1.58 7.44
C GLY A 22 -3.24 0.44 6.56
N GLN A 23 -4.26 -0.29 7.06
CA GLN A 23 -4.87 -1.40 6.31
C GLN A 23 -5.41 -0.97 4.94
N LYS A 24 -5.99 0.23 4.84
CA LYS A 24 -6.51 0.79 3.57
C LYS A 24 -5.38 0.95 2.54
N THR A 25 -4.30 1.62 2.92
CA THR A 25 -3.13 1.85 2.06
C THR A 25 -2.51 0.53 1.61
N CYS A 26 -2.37 -0.41 2.54
CA CYS A 26 -1.86 -1.75 2.25
C CYS A 26 -2.75 -2.52 1.25
N TYR A 27 -4.09 -2.42 1.38
CA TYR A 27 -5.03 -3.01 0.44
C TYR A 27 -4.92 -2.39 -0.96
N GLU A 28 -4.80 -1.06 -1.05
CA GLU A 28 -4.63 -0.34 -2.32
C GLU A 28 -3.34 -0.76 -3.04
N TRP A 29 -2.22 -0.85 -2.32
CA TRP A 29 -0.96 -1.36 -2.86
C TRP A 29 -1.07 -2.81 -3.35
N PHE A 30 -1.71 -3.68 -2.56
CA PHE A 30 -1.93 -5.08 -2.96
C PHE A 30 -2.75 -5.20 -4.24
N ASN A 31 -3.80 -4.40 -4.38
CA ASN A 31 -4.62 -4.42 -5.58
C ASN A 31 -3.87 -3.88 -6.80
N ARG A 32 -3.08 -2.81 -6.62
CA ARG A 32 -2.23 -2.24 -7.67
C ARG A 32 -1.21 -3.27 -8.18
N PHE A 33 -0.47 -3.91 -7.27
CA PHE A 33 0.50 -4.93 -7.65
C PHE A 33 -0.15 -6.16 -8.28
N LYS A 34 -1.36 -6.55 -7.83
CA LYS A 34 -2.13 -7.64 -8.46
C LYS A 34 -2.60 -7.32 -9.87
N SER A 35 -2.86 -6.05 -10.20
CA SER A 35 -3.21 -5.66 -11.57
C SER A 35 -2.00 -5.59 -12.51
N GLY A 36 -0.80 -5.92 -12.02
CA GLY A 36 0.46 -5.85 -12.77
C GLY A 36 1.07 -4.44 -12.80
N ASP A 37 0.43 -3.47 -12.16
CA ASP A 37 0.99 -2.15 -11.99
C ASP A 37 1.98 -2.16 -10.82
N THR A 38 3.26 -2.08 -11.14
CA THR A 38 4.38 -2.07 -10.18
C THR A 38 4.92 -0.67 -9.92
N SER A 39 4.26 0.37 -10.42
CA SER A 39 4.69 1.74 -10.21
C SER A 39 4.50 2.17 -8.75
N LEU A 40 5.53 2.83 -8.20
CA LEU A 40 5.57 3.27 -6.81
C LEU A 40 5.21 4.76 -6.64
N GLY A 41 5.07 5.49 -7.74
CA GLY A 41 4.66 6.89 -7.71
C GLY A 41 3.20 7.05 -7.30
N ASP A 42 2.88 8.24 -6.79
CA ASP A 42 1.50 8.66 -6.58
C ASP A 42 0.70 8.57 -7.89
N LYS A 43 -0.61 8.44 -7.76
CA LYS A 43 -1.48 8.51 -8.94
C LYS A 43 -1.55 9.96 -9.40
N GLU A 44 -1.53 10.20 -10.71
CA GLU A 44 -1.80 11.53 -11.24
C GLU A 44 -3.15 12.03 -10.68
N GLY A 45 -3.12 13.12 -9.91
CA GLY A 45 -4.28 13.70 -9.24
C GLY A 45 -4.31 13.59 -7.71
N ASP A 46 -3.33 12.93 -7.06
CA ASP A 46 -3.16 13.02 -5.60
C ASP A 46 -2.55 14.35 -5.13
N TYR A 47 -2.01 15.13 -6.08
CA TYR A 47 -1.54 16.48 -5.80
C TYR A 47 -2.74 17.44 -5.85
N PRO A 48 -2.98 18.23 -4.77
CA PRO A 48 -3.91 19.34 -4.88
C PRO A 48 -3.44 20.27 -6.01
N PRO A 49 -4.35 20.94 -6.73
CA PRO A 49 -3.95 21.94 -7.71
C PRO A 49 -3.04 22.96 -7.03
N GLU A 50 -1.87 23.22 -7.63
CA GLU A 50 -1.00 24.30 -7.19
C GLU A 50 -1.74 25.63 -7.39
N ASP A 51 -1.87 26.43 -6.32
CA ASP A 51 -2.44 27.79 -6.33
C ASP A 51 -1.58 28.77 -7.15
#